data_AF-A0AAD6IKM2-F1
#
_entry.id   AF-A0AAD6IKM2-F1
#
_cell.length_a   1.000
_cell.length_b   1.000
_cell.length_c   1.000
_cell.angle_alpha   90.00
_cell.angle_beta   90.00
_cell.angle_gamma   90.00
#
_symmetry.space_group_name_H-M   'P 1'
#
loop_
_entity.id
_entity.type
_entity.pdbx_description
1 polymer ?
#
loop_
_entity_poly.entity_id
_entity_poly.type
_entity_poly.pdbx_seq_one_letter_code
_entity_poly.pdbx_strand_id
1 'polypeptide(L)'
;MEELNRILERFTDPLTGSLHGAVFIAIDRSGKVIYNHASGKATIVTQNASVVSQDSLCWIASMTKLATAVAVMQLVERGTVSLEDDVREIIPELRDIEILCK
;
A
#
# COMPACT_ATOMS: atom_id res chain seq x y z
N MET A 1 11.38 3.69 19.49
CA MET A 1 10.97 2.36 18.97
C MET A 1 9.90 1.73 19.84
N GLU A 2 10.11 1.61 21.15
CA GLU A 2 9.08 1.14 22.10
C GLU A 2 7.77 1.92 22.03
N GLU A 3 7.82 3.23 21.83
CA GLU A 3 6.62 4.04 21.64
C GLU A 3 5.79 3.59 20.43
N LEU A 4 6.44 3.23 19.32
CA LEU A 4 5.76 2.77 18.12
C LEU A 4 5.15 1.36 18.32
N ASN A 5 5.85 0.49 19.05
CA ASN A 5 5.28 -0.81 19.46
C ASN A 5 4.03 -0.59 20.31
N ARG A 6 4.10 0.29 21.32
CA ARG A 6 2.96 0.63 22.17
C ARG A 6 1.78 1.19 21.38
N ILE A 7 2.03 2.01 20.36
CA ILE A 7 0.97 2.52 19.48
C ILE A 7 0.32 1.37 18.71
N LEU A 8 1.10 0.51 18.07
CA LEU A 8 0.59 -0.65 17.34
C LEU A 8 -0.24 -1.55 18.26
N GLU A 9 0.33 -1.97 19.39
CA GLU A 9 -0.33 -2.81 20.40
C GLU A 9 -1.63 -2.18 20.94
N ARG A 10 -1.64 -0.86 21.18
CA ARG A 10 -2.86 -0.17 21.65
C ARG A 10 -3.98 -0.24 20.63
N PHE A 11 -3.67 -0.04 19.35
CA PHE A 11 -4.69 -0.05 18.30
C PHE A 11 -5.07 -1.46 17.84
N THR A 12 -4.24 -2.46 18.11
CA THR A 12 -4.49 -3.88 17.82
C THR A 12 -4.97 -4.69 19.03
N ASP A 13 -5.21 -4.02 20.16
CA ASP A 13 -5.75 -4.66 21.36
C ASP A 13 -7.10 -5.33 21.05
N PRO A 14 -7.29 -6.63 21.36
CA PRO A 14 -8.50 -7.35 20.98
C PRO A 14 -9.81 -6.84 21.60
N LEU A 15 -9.72 -6.10 22.72
CA LEU A 15 -10.89 -5.65 23.48
C LEU A 15 -11.23 -4.18 23.24
N THR A 16 -10.20 -3.36 23.00
CA THR A 16 -10.28 -1.90 22.98
C THR A 16 -9.73 -1.26 21.70
N GLY A 17 -8.97 -2.03 20.91
CA GLY A 17 -8.35 -1.59 19.67
C GLY A 17 -9.36 -1.40 18.54
N SER A 18 -8.97 -0.62 17.53
CA SER A 18 -9.77 -0.36 16.32
C SER A 18 -9.32 -1.17 15.12
N LEU A 19 -8.21 -1.89 15.22
CA LEU A 19 -7.60 -2.69 14.16
C LEU A 19 -7.43 -4.14 14.65
N HIS A 20 -7.58 -5.11 13.76
CA HIS A 20 -7.34 -6.52 14.12
C HIS A 20 -5.86 -6.84 14.17
N GLY A 21 -5.11 -6.32 13.20
CA GLY A 21 -3.67 -6.42 13.14
C GLY A 21 -3.09 -5.36 12.25
N ALA A 22 -1.83 -5.04 12.48
CA ALA A 22 -1.10 -4.01 11.76
C ALA A 22 0.36 -4.41 11.62
N VAL A 23 0.96 -4.01 10.50
CA VAL A 23 2.40 -4.16 10.22
C VAL A 23 2.94 -2.79 9.90
N PHE A 24 4.07 -2.43 10.51
CA PHE A 24 4.79 -1.21 10.17
C PHE A 24 6.26 -1.52 9.96
N ILE A 25 6.78 -1.10 8.80
CA ILE A 25 8.17 -1.32 8.38
C ILE A 25 8.72 0.01 7.90
N ALA A 26 9.90 0.38 8.41
CA ALA A 26 10.64 1.56 7.96
C ALA A 26 12.07 1.16 7.61
N ILE A 27 12.51 1.55 6.41
CA ILE A 27 13.80 1.21 5.82
C ILE A 27 14.46 2.51 5.37
N ASP A 28 15.76 2.67 5.62
CA ASP A 28 16.49 3.83 5.12
C ASP A 28 16.97 3.65 3.67
N ARG A 29 17.61 4.69 3.11
CA ARG A 29 18.16 4.67 1.74
C ARG A 29 19.22 3.58 1.53
N SER A 30 19.93 3.15 2.57
CA SER A 30 20.94 2.08 2.47
C SER A 30 20.31 0.68 2.44
N GLY A 31 18.99 0.58 2.63
CA GLY A 31 18.29 -0.70 2.76
C GLY A 31 18.33 -1.26 4.18
N LYS A 32 18.86 -0.51 5.16
CA LYS A 32 18.84 -0.93 6.56
C LYS A 32 17.43 -0.77 7.11
N VAL A 33 16.90 -1.87 7.65
CA VAL A 33 15.64 -1.86 8.39
C VAL A 33 15.85 -1.06 9.67
N ILE A 34 15.22 0.11 9.74
CA ILE A 34 15.23 0.96 10.93
C ILE A 34 14.21 0.42 11.94
N TYR A 35 13.02 0.07 11.45
CA TYR A 35 11.92 -0.45 12.27
C TYR A 35 11.20 -1.56 11.53
N ASN A 36 10.79 -2.58 12.27
CA ASN A 36 9.94 -3.64 11.77
C ASN A 36 9.18 -4.27 12.94
N HIS A 37 7.86 -4.13 12.91
CA HIS A 37 7.00 -4.74 13.91
C HIS A 37 5.63 -5.02 13.32
N ALA A 38 5.03 -6.12 13.80
CA ALA A 38 3.66 -6.50 13.52
C ALA A 38 2.97 -6.80 14.85
N SER A 39 1.69 -6.43 14.95
CA SER A 39 0.88 -6.69 16.14
C SER A 39 -0.54 -7.08 15.74
N GLY A 40 -1.21 -7.86 16.59
CA GLY A 40 -2.58 -8.32 16.39
C GLY A 40 -2.70 -9.59 15.53
N LYS A 41 -3.93 -9.87 15.07
CA LYS A 41 -4.32 -11.09 14.36
C LYS A 41 -4.97 -10.78 13.02
N ALA A 42 -4.82 -11.70 12.07
CA ALA A 42 -5.33 -11.54 10.71
C ALA A 42 -6.86 -11.65 10.60
N THR A 43 -7.52 -12.31 11.57
CA THR A 43 -8.98 -12.52 11.55
C THR A 43 -9.59 -12.36 12.95
N ILE A 44 -10.89 -12.03 12.97
CA ILE A 44 -11.68 -11.78 14.18
C ILE A 44 -12.14 -13.08 14.85
N VAL A 45 -12.30 -14.15 14.06
CA VAL A 45 -13.38 -15.12 14.31
C VAL A 45 -12.92 -16.40 15.03
N THR A 46 -11.62 -16.66 15.20
CA THR A 46 -11.18 -17.96 15.75
C THR A 46 -10.14 -17.85 16.86
N GLN A 47 -10.23 -18.76 17.84
CA GLN A 47 -9.21 -18.97 18.87
C GLN A 47 -7.81 -19.23 18.26
N ASN A 48 -7.77 -19.70 17.02
CA ASN A 48 -6.55 -20.00 16.25
C ASN A 48 -6.24 -18.97 15.15
N ALA A 49 -6.79 -17.75 15.23
CA ALA A 49 -6.50 -16.72 14.24
C ALA A 49 -4.99 -16.44 14.19
N SER A 50 -4.42 -16.47 12.98
CA SER A 50 -2.99 -16.30 12.75
C SER A 50 -2.54 -14.91 13.21
N VAL A 51 -1.42 -14.87 13.92
CA VAL A 51 -0.75 -13.61 14.26
C VAL A 51 -0.25 -12.98 12.97
N VAL A 52 -0.48 -11.67 12.82
CA VAL A 52 0.05 -10.95 11.66
C VAL A 52 1.57 -10.86 11.79
N SER A 53 2.27 -11.11 10.70
CA SER A 53 3.71 -10.96 10.55
C SER A 53 4.03 -10.01 9.40
N GLN A 54 5.29 -9.60 9.29
CA GLN A 54 5.81 -8.82 8.16
C GLN A 54 5.55 -9.48 6.79
N ASP A 55 5.46 -10.82 6.75
CA ASP A 55 5.31 -11.62 5.53
C ASP A 55 3.84 -11.95 5.25
N SER A 56 2.92 -11.42 6.05
CA SER A 56 1.48 -11.62 5.85
C SER A 56 1.01 -10.93 4.57
N LEU A 57 0.20 -11.63 3.78
CA LEU A 57 -0.41 -11.06 2.58
C LEU A 57 -1.44 -10.00 2.97
N CYS A 58 -1.23 -8.78 2.50
CA CYS A 58 -2.11 -7.65 2.74
C CYS A 58 -2.73 -7.16 1.43
N TRP A 59 -4.00 -6.78 1.47
CA TRP A 59 -4.59 -6.06 0.35
C TRP A 59 -4.19 -4.59 0.42
N ILE A 60 -3.27 -4.18 -0.46
CA ILE A 60 -2.66 -2.84 -0.43
C ILE A 60 -3.50 -1.74 -1.10
N ALA A 61 -4.64 -2.10 -1.71
CA ALA A 61 -5.60 -1.19 -2.34
C ALA A 61 -4.94 -0.07 -3.19
N SER A 62 -5.17 1.19 -2.86
CA SER A 62 -4.65 2.33 -3.64
C SER A 62 -3.13 2.47 -3.62
N MET A 63 -2.39 1.78 -2.74
CA MET A 63 -0.91 1.76 -2.80
C MET A 63 -0.40 1.17 -4.12
N THR A 64 -1.22 0.38 -4.83
CA THR A 64 -0.90 -0.11 -6.19
C THR A 64 -0.59 1.01 -7.17
N LYS A 65 -1.14 2.23 -6.98
CA LYS A 65 -0.85 3.40 -7.82
C LYS A 65 0.64 3.72 -7.88
N LEU A 66 1.39 3.52 -6.80
CA LEU A 66 2.83 3.76 -6.77
C LEU A 66 3.55 2.79 -7.72
N ALA A 67 3.23 1.49 -7.64
CA ALA A 67 3.80 0.48 -8.52
C ALA A 67 3.43 0.74 -10.00
N THR A 68 2.17 1.09 -10.27
CA THR A 68 1.72 1.46 -11.61
C THR A 68 2.45 2.70 -12.15
N ALA A 69 2.62 3.75 -11.33
CA ALA A 69 3.34 4.96 -11.73
C ALA A 69 4.80 4.64 -12.09
N VAL A 70 5.49 3.82 -11.29
CA VAL A 70 6.85 3.36 -11.60
C VAL A 70 6.88 2.58 -12.92
N ALA A 71 5.93 1.67 -13.14
CA ALA A 71 5.84 0.93 -14.40
C ALA A 71 5.64 1.84 -15.62
N VAL A 72 4.79 2.87 -15.51
CA VAL A 72 4.61 3.87 -16.57
C VAL A 72 5.90 4.67 -16.81
N MET A 73 6.58 5.12 -15.75
CA MET A 73 7.86 5.83 -15.89
C MET A 73 8.93 4.97 -16.55
N GLN A 74 8.95 3.65 -16.31
CA GLN A 74 9.83 2.72 -17.03
C GLN A 74 9.51 2.65 -18.53
N LEU A 75 8.23 2.80 -18.93
CA LEU A 75 7.86 2.89 -20.35
C LEU A 75 8.29 4.23 -20.97
N VAL A 76 8.22 5.31 -20.18
CA VAL A 76 8.73 6.63 -20.57
C VAL A 76 10.24 6.60 -20.82
N GLU A 77 11.01 6.01 -19.90
CA GLU A 77 12.46 5.85 -20.06
C GLU A 77 12.85 5.02 -21.31
N ARG A 78 11.98 4.07 -21.71
CA ARG A 78 12.15 3.26 -22.92
C ARG A 78 11.70 3.96 -24.20
N GLY A 79 11.14 5.17 -24.11
CA GLY A 79 10.56 5.90 -25.24
C GLY A 79 9.32 5.22 -25.84
N THR A 80 8.65 4.35 -25.08
CA THR A 80 7.42 3.66 -25.53
C THR A 80 6.21 4.58 -25.47
N VAL A 81 6.19 5.47 -24.48
CA VAL A 81 5.21 6.56 -24.32
C VAL A 81 5.94 7.80 -23.82
N SER A 82 5.39 8.98 -24.04
CA SER A 82 5.80 10.26 -23.45
C SER A 82 4.80 10.71 -22.39
N LEU A 83 5.26 11.51 -21.42
CA LEU A 83 4.35 12.20 -20.50
C LEU A 83 3.48 13.26 -21.20
N GLU A 84 3.93 13.72 -22.37
CA GLU A 84 3.24 14.70 -23.22
C GLU A 84 2.35 14.03 -24.29
N ASP A 85 2.34 12.70 -24.36
CA ASP A 85 1.50 12.00 -25.34
C ASP A 85 0.02 12.25 -25.05
N ASP A 86 -0.75 12.43 -26.12
CA ASP A 86 -2.19 12.37 -26.02
C ASP A 86 -2.63 10.93 -25.74
N VAL A 87 -2.93 10.63 -24.47
CA VAL A 87 -3.33 9.29 -24.03
C VAL A 87 -4.56 8.74 -24.77
N ARG A 88 -5.38 9.61 -25.39
CA ARG A 88 -6.55 9.20 -26.19
C ARG A 88 -6.17 8.44 -27.46
N GLU A 89 -4.94 8.58 -27.94
CA GLU A 89 -4.43 7.78 -29.06
C GLU A 89 -4.10 6.34 -28.63
N ILE A 90 -3.84 6.14 -27.33
CA ILE A 90 -3.46 4.85 -26.74
C ILE A 90 -4.68 4.16 -26.10
N ILE A 91 -5.58 4.93 -25.49
CA ILE A 91 -6.79 4.47 -24.81
C ILE A 91 -7.99 5.17 -25.47
N PRO A 92 -8.51 4.63 -26.59
CA PRO A 92 -9.55 5.28 -27.39
C PRO A 92 -10.83 5.59 -26.61
N GLU A 93 -11.14 4.80 -25.57
CA GLU A 93 -12.31 4.98 -24.70
C GLU A 93 -12.31 6.33 -23.98
N LEU A 94 -11.14 6.96 -23.81
CA LEU A 94 -11.03 8.29 -23.21
C LEU A 94 -11.49 9.43 -24.15
N ARG A 95 -11.65 9.17 -25.45
CA ARG A 95 -12.11 10.18 -26.42
C ARG A 95 -13.56 10.59 -26.20
N ASP A 96 -14.37 9.65 -25.73
CA ASP A 96 -15.82 9.81 -25.57
C ASP A 96 -16.20 10.29 -24.15
N ILE A 97 -15.21 10.51 -23.28
CA ILE A 97 -15.46 11.03 -21.93
C ILE A 97 -15.76 12.52 -22.02
N GLU A 98 -17.00 12.88 -21.67
CA GLU A 98 -17.37 14.28 -21.50
C GLU A 98 -16.61 14.89 -20.32
N ILE A 99 -15.88 15.96 -20.58
CA ILE A 99 -15.25 16.76 -19.53
C ILE A 99 -16.37 17.49 -18.80
N LEU A 100 -16.47 17.28 -17.49
CA LEU A 100 -17.44 17.97 -16.65
C LEU A 100 -17.06 19.45 -16.55
N CYS A 101 -17.58 20.25 -17.49
CA CYS A 101 -17.46 21.70 -17.45
C CYS A 101 -18.55 22.26 -16.51
N LYS A 102 -18.12 23.01 -15.50
CA LYS A 102 -19.02 23.76 -14.60
C LYS A 102 -19.59 24.99 -15.25
#